data_AF-A0AA49GS06-F1
#
_entry.id   AF-A0AA49GS06-F1
#
_cell.length_a   1.000
_cell.length_b   1.000
_cell.length_c   1.000
_cell.angle_alpha   90.00
_cell.angle_beta   90.00
_cell.angle_gamma   90.00
#
_symmetry.space_group_name_H-M   'P 1'
#
loop_
_entity.id
_entity.type
_entity.pdbx_description
1 polymer ?
#
loop_
_entity_poly.entity_id
_entity_poly.type
_entity_poly.pdbx_seq_one_letter_code
_entity_poly.pdbx_strand_id
1 'polypeptide(L)'
;MNTKTAKRWAQTRVQGKWGFTLCRGVLAWGLPVGIITGMIRGFNYSTLQISYAHFMTYLLLSMVGGGLVFGLAAWYTAEKEYQAYINGRSNR
;
A
#
# COMPACT_ATOMS: atom_id res chain seq x y z
N MET A 1 0.42 -8.78 18.07
CA MET A 1 -1.02 -8.55 17.75
C MET A 1 -1.90 -8.76 18.98
N ASN A 2 -2.93 -7.92 19.22
CA ASN A 2 -3.90 -8.07 20.32
C ASN A 2 -5.23 -8.69 19.82
N THR A 3 -6.10 -9.19 20.70
CA THR A 3 -7.36 -9.90 20.38
C THR A 3 -8.29 -9.11 19.44
N LYS A 4 -8.50 -7.81 19.73
CA LYS A 4 -9.32 -6.92 18.90
C LYS A 4 -8.74 -6.77 17.48
N THR A 5 -7.43 -6.61 17.38
CA THR A 5 -6.71 -6.48 16.11
C THR A 5 -6.77 -7.78 15.31
N ALA A 6 -6.60 -8.93 15.97
CA ALA A 6 -6.74 -10.25 15.36
C ALA A 6 -8.14 -10.49 14.77
N LYS A 7 -9.20 -10.10 15.50
CA LYS A 7 -10.58 -10.22 15.00
C LYS A 7 -10.83 -9.32 13.78
N ARG A 8 -10.34 -8.08 13.81
CA ARG A 8 -10.41 -7.14 12.67
C ARG A 8 -9.63 -7.65 11.46
N TRP A 9 -8.43 -8.19 11.68
CA TRP A 9 -7.62 -8.77 10.61
C TRP A 9 -8.30 -10.00 10.00
N ALA A 10 -8.86 -10.89 10.81
CA ALA A 10 -9.60 -12.06 10.34
C ALA A 10 -10.77 -11.67 9.41
N GLN A 11 -11.50 -10.59 9.72
CA GLN A 11 -12.55 -10.05 8.84
C GLN A 11 -11.98 -9.43 7.55
N THR A 12 -10.88 -8.68 7.68
CA THR A 12 -10.25 -8.01 6.53
C THR A 12 -9.60 -9.02 5.57
N ARG A 13 -9.02 -10.10 6.11
CA ARG A 13 -8.40 -11.22 5.39
C ARG A 13 -9.32 -11.87 4.36
N VAL A 14 -10.63 -11.89 4.61
CA VAL A 14 -11.64 -12.48 3.72
C VAL A 14 -11.66 -11.81 2.34
N GLN A 15 -11.29 -10.53 2.26
CA GLN A 15 -11.19 -9.79 1.00
C GLN A 15 -10.03 -10.25 0.11
N GLY A 16 -9.13 -11.07 0.64
CA GLY A 16 -7.96 -11.58 -0.06
C GLY A 16 -6.86 -10.54 -0.26
N LYS A 17 -5.68 -11.05 -0.63
CA LYS A 17 -4.44 -10.29 -0.80
C LYS A 17 -4.60 -9.13 -1.80
N TRP A 18 -5.21 -9.40 -2.95
CA TRP A 18 -5.40 -8.39 -4.00
C TRP A 18 -6.44 -7.34 -3.64
N GLY A 19 -7.56 -7.73 -3.02
CA GLY A 19 -8.59 -6.79 -2.56
C GLY A 19 -8.05 -5.81 -1.52
N PHE A 20 -7.27 -6.31 -0.55
CA PHE A 20 -6.59 -5.46 0.43
C PHE A 20 -5.53 -4.55 -0.21
N THR A 21 -4.71 -5.10 -1.11
CA THR A 21 -3.64 -4.32 -1.76
C THR A 21 -4.22 -3.20 -2.60
N LEU A 22 -5.31 -3.42 -3.32
CA LEU A 22 -5.98 -2.39 -4.11
C LEU A 22 -6.68 -1.34 -3.22
N CYS A 23 -7.48 -1.77 -2.24
CA CYS A 23 -8.27 -0.85 -1.42
C CYS A 23 -7.46 -0.08 -0.38
N ARG A 24 -6.46 -0.73 0.24
CA ARG A 24 -5.67 -0.15 1.35
C ARG A 24 -4.22 0.15 0.98
N GLY A 25 -3.69 -0.45 -0.08
CA GLY A 25 -2.39 -0.09 -0.64
C GLY A 25 -2.53 1.01 -1.70
N VAL A 26 -3.11 0.69 -2.85
CA VAL A 26 -3.17 1.62 -3.98
C VAL A 26 -4.05 2.83 -3.70
N LEU A 27 -5.27 2.63 -3.20
CA LEU A 27 -6.17 3.76 -2.96
C LEU A 27 -5.78 4.61 -1.74
N ALA A 28 -5.31 4.01 -0.65
CA ALA A 28 -4.98 4.77 0.57
C ALA A 28 -3.54 5.30 0.59
N TRP A 29 -2.59 4.59 -0.02
CA TRP A 29 -1.16 4.96 -0.02
C TRP A 29 -0.64 5.43 -1.38
N GLY A 30 -1.19 4.92 -2.49
CA GLY A 30 -0.82 5.39 -3.82
C GLY A 30 -1.12 6.88 -4.00
N LEU A 31 -2.34 7.32 -3.67
CA LEU A 31 -2.76 8.73 -3.82
C LEU A 31 -1.81 9.73 -3.12
N PRO A 32 -1.48 9.58 -1.82
CA PRO A 32 -0.49 10.44 -1.17
C PRO A 32 0.89 10.43 -1.85
N VAL A 33 1.39 9.26 -2.24
CA VAL A 33 2.70 9.13 -2.90
C VAL A 33 2.69 9.83 -4.27
N GLY A 34 1.62 9.72 -5.04
CA GLY A 34 1.45 10.40 -6.31
C GLY A 34 1.45 11.93 -6.16
N ILE A 35 0.76 12.45 -5.14
CA ILE A 35 0.73 13.90 -4.85
C ILE A 35 2.13 14.40 -4.45
N ILE A 36 2.82 13.69 -3.54
CA ILE A 36 4.16 14.09 -3.06
C ILE A 36 5.17 14.05 -4.20
N THR A 37 5.19 12.98 -5.01
CA THR A 37 6.10 12.89 -6.16
C THR A 37 5.78 13.94 -7.22
N GLY A 38 4.50 14.24 -7.45
CA GLY A 38 4.07 15.34 -8.31
C GLY A 38 4.57 16.70 -7.83
N MET A 39 4.44 16.99 -6.53
CA MET A 39 4.94 18.23 -5.93
C MET A 39 6.46 18.35 -6.04
N ILE A 40 7.21 17.32 -5.63
CA ILE A 40 8.68 17.33 -5.70
C ILE A 40 9.14 17.59 -7.14
N ARG A 41 8.50 16.96 -8.13
CA ARG A 41 8.83 17.20 -9.53
C ARG A 41 8.43 18.61 -9.99
N GLY A 42 7.24 19.09 -9.64
CA GLY A 42 6.80 20.45 -9.97
C GLY A 42 7.77 21.52 -9.46
N PHE A 43 8.37 21.32 -8.28
CA PHE A 43 9.38 22.23 -7.72
C PHE A 43 10.77 22.08 -8.38
N ASN A 44 11.16 20.88 -8.82
CA ASN A 44 12.49 20.62 -9.39
C ASN A 44 12.59 20.82 -10.91
N TYR A 45 11.50 20.72 -11.65
CA TYR A 45 11.48 20.73 -13.12
C TYR A 45 10.94 22.05 -13.72
N SER A 46 11.19 23.19 -13.08
CA SER A 46 10.80 24.50 -13.61
C SER A 46 11.45 24.86 -14.96
N THR A 47 12.41 24.07 -15.45
CA THR A 47 13.22 24.35 -16.66
C THR A 47 13.25 23.26 -17.73
N LEU A 48 12.66 22.08 -17.50
CA LEU A 48 12.68 20.98 -18.47
C LEU A 48 11.29 20.81 -19.13
N GLN A 49 11.22 20.92 -20.46
CA GLN A 49 10.02 20.60 -21.25
C GLN A 49 9.74 19.09 -21.22
N ILE A 50 9.27 18.58 -20.08
CA ILE A 50 8.75 17.22 -19.99
C ILE A 50 7.37 17.21 -20.60
N SER A 51 7.17 16.38 -21.62
CA SER A 51 5.84 16.15 -22.20
C SER A 51 4.85 15.76 -21.10
N TYR A 52 3.68 16.38 -21.10
CA TYR A 52 2.61 16.11 -20.13
C TYR A 52 2.28 14.60 -20.03
N ALA A 53 2.39 13.88 -21.17
CA ALA A 53 2.21 12.44 -21.23
C ALA A 53 3.27 11.68 -20.40
N HIS A 54 4.53 12.10 -20.44
CA HIS A 54 5.61 11.49 -19.65
C HIS A 54 5.41 11.71 -18.15
N PHE A 55 5.02 12.93 -17.76
CA PHE A 55 4.74 13.27 -16.37
C PHE A 55 3.58 12.45 -15.81
N MET A 56 2.45 12.38 -16.55
CA MET A 56 1.28 11.59 -16.16
C MET A 56 1.60 10.09 -16.08
N THR A 57 2.36 9.55 -17.03
CA THR A 57 2.75 8.14 -17.04
C THR A 57 3.61 7.79 -15.82
N TYR A 58 4.59 8.63 -15.50
CA TYR A 58 5.43 8.44 -14.32
C TYR A 58 4.62 8.51 -13.02
N LEU A 59 3.70 9.48 -12.91
CA LEU A 59 2.88 9.67 -11.73
C LEU A 59 1.94 8.48 -11.51
N LEU A 60 1.32 7.94 -12.57
CA LEU A 60 0.51 6.73 -12.48
C LEU A 60 1.35 5.50 -12.09
N LEU A 61 2.53 5.34 -12.67
CA LEU A 61 3.45 4.24 -12.34
C LEU A 61 3.94 4.31 -10.88
N SER A 62 4.26 5.50 -10.37
CA SER A 62 4.69 5.67 -8.98
C SER A 62 3.52 5.42 -8.01
N MET A 63 2.31 5.86 -8.37
CA MET A 63 1.09 5.67 -7.58
C MET A 63 0.73 4.18 -7.46
N VAL A 64 0.66 3.49 -8.60
CA VAL A 64 0.29 2.07 -8.68
C VAL A 64 1.42 1.21 -8.14
N GLY A 65 2.67 1.47 -8.53
CA GLY A 65 3.83 0.72 -8.07
C GLY A 65 4.05 0.85 -6.56
N GLY A 66 4.05 2.07 -6.04
CA GLY A 66 4.20 2.34 -4.61
C GLY A 66 3.05 1.74 -3.79
N GLY A 67 1.82 1.92 -4.25
CA GLY A 67 0.63 1.37 -3.61
C GLY A 67 0.59 -0.16 -3.60
N LEU A 68 1.01 -0.81 -4.70
CA LEU A 68 1.09 -2.26 -4.80
C LEU A 68 2.17 -2.83 -3.87
N VAL A 69 3.39 -2.30 -3.93
CA VAL A 69 4.51 -2.77 -3.09
C VAL A 69 4.17 -2.61 -1.61
N PHE A 70 3.67 -1.44 -1.22
CA PHE A 70 3.28 -1.17 0.15
C PHE A 70 2.10 -2.06 0.60
N GLY A 71 1.05 -2.15 -0.21
CA GLY A 71 -0.12 -2.96 0.12
C GLY A 71 0.22 -4.45 0.27
N LEU A 72 1.10 -4.97 -0.58
CA LEU A 72 1.61 -6.33 -0.49
C LEU A 72 2.44 -6.53 0.78
N ALA A 73 3.41 -5.65 1.05
CA ALA A 73 4.25 -5.74 2.24
C ALA A 73 3.40 -5.68 3.52
N ALA A 74 2.45 -4.75 3.59
CA ALA A 74 1.54 -4.63 4.73
C ALA A 74 0.67 -5.89 4.91
N TRP A 75 0.18 -6.48 3.82
CA TRP A 75 -0.57 -7.74 3.88
C TRP A 75 0.28 -8.88 4.44
N TYR A 76 1.49 -9.06 3.93
CA TYR A 76 2.38 -10.13 4.39
C TYR A 76 2.77 -9.97 5.85
N THR A 77 3.08 -8.75 6.29
CA THR A 77 3.42 -8.48 7.69
C THR A 77 2.24 -8.78 8.62
N ALA A 78 1.05 -8.29 8.28
CA ALA A 78 -0.15 -8.53 9.09
C ALA A 78 -0.57 -10.01 9.11
N GLU A 79 -0.43 -10.72 7.99
CA GLU A 79 -0.70 -12.16 7.95
C GLU A 79 0.33 -12.94 8.79
N LYS A 80 1.61 -12.61 8.69
CA LYS A 80 2.67 -13.22 9.51
C LYS A 80 2.41 -13.02 11.01
N GLU A 81 2.05 -11.82 11.42
CA GLU A 81 1.69 -11.54 12.82
C GLU A 81 0.45 -12.30 13.28
N TYR A 82 -0.55 -12.44 12.41
CA TYR A 82 -1.77 -13.18 12.73
C TYR A 82 -1.53 -14.68 12.87
N GLN A 83 -0.72 -15.28 11.99
CA GLN A 83 -0.32 -16.69 12.08
C GLN A 83 0.49 -16.94 13.36
N ALA A 84 1.44 -16.06 13.67
CA ALA A 84 2.21 -16.15 14.92
C ALA A 84 1.29 -16.06 16.16
N TYR A 85 0.28 -15.18 16.11
CA TYR A 85 -0.70 -15.03 17.18
C TYR A 85 -1.56 -16.29 17.38
N ILE A 86 -2.03 -16.93 16.31
CA ILE A 86 -2.82 -18.16 16.40
C ILE A 86 -1.96 -19.31 16.94
N ASN A 87 -0.77 -19.50 16.36
CA ASN A 87 0.12 -20.60 16.76
C ASN A 87 0.56 -20.47 18.23
N GLY A 88 0.83 -19.26 18.69
CA GLY A 88 1.13 -18.99 20.10
C GLY A 88 -0.05 -19.19 21.06
N ARG A 89 -1.29 -19.16 20.55
CA ARG A 89 -2.50 -19.44 21.34
C ARG A 89 -2.88 -20.92 21.35
N SER A 90 -2.51 -21.67 20.31
CA SER A 90 -2.73 -23.12 20.22
C SER A 90 -1.80 -23.93 21.13
N ASN A 91 -0.66 -23.34 21.53
CA ASN A 91 0.35 -23.97 22.40
C ASN A 91 0.17 -23.63 23.90
N ARG A 92 -0.98 -23.06 24.27
CA ARG A 92 -1.41 -22.77 25.65
C ARG A 92 -2.75 -23.42 25.92
#